data_AF-A0A9E1B2F8-F1
#
_entry.id   AF-A0A9E1B2F8-F1
#
_cell.length_a   1.000
_cell.length_b   1.000
_cell.length_c   1.000
_cell.angle_alpha   90.00
_cell.angle_beta   90.00
_cell.angle_gamma   90.00
#
_symmetry.space_group_name_H-M   'P 1'
#
loop_
_entity.id
_entity.type
_entity.pdbx_description
1 polymer ?
#
loop_
_entity_poly.entity_id
_entity_poly.type
_entity_poly.pdbx_seq_one_letter_code
_entity_poly.pdbx_strand_id
1 'polypeptide(L)'
;MVAGHLQEKNGYFYAVLSYKDAQGKRKTKWIPTGYLIRGNKKKAEAFLMEQRQTFQLPAEDTEAVEKGELFADYLERWLKIAKSTIAITTYSSYDGMMKSTIVPWFRKTGVTITKLTAQDIQDFYTAQLARVKSNTVIHYHALIHRALKYAVKTDQLSVNPADKVDRPRKNGFQPAFYDKDEINQLLACVKGTLIETPVMLAAFYGLRRSEAVGLRWDAIDFQQNTITIQHTVIACRLNGKYEVIARDTTKTKSSRRTLPLAAPIRKYLLNTIFAFACAICSCLFDFVVRSFHLA
;
A
#
# COMPACT_ATOMS: atom_id res chain seq x y z
N MET A 1 -17.31 -31.56 29.64
CA MET A 1 -17.33 -32.82 30.41
C MET A 1 -16.08 -33.63 30.09
N VAL A 2 -15.24 -33.90 31.09
CA VAL A 2 -14.02 -34.71 30.96
C VAL A 2 -14.36 -36.17 31.26
N ALA A 3 -14.22 -37.05 30.28
CA ALA A 3 -14.39 -38.48 30.46
C ALA A 3 -13.06 -39.07 31.00
N GLY A 4 -13.10 -40.13 31.80
CA GLY A 4 -11.87 -40.75 32.29
C GLY A 4 -12.06 -42.23 32.61
N HIS A 5 -11.02 -43.03 32.40
CA HIS A 5 -10.96 -44.45 32.77
C HIS A 5 -9.55 -44.81 33.28
N LEU A 6 -9.45 -45.93 34.00
CA LEU A 6 -8.18 -46.48 34.43
C LEU A 6 -7.63 -47.43 33.36
N GLN A 7 -6.31 -47.41 33.18
CA GLN A 7 -5.61 -48.32 32.30
C GLN A 7 -4.36 -48.88 32.98
N GLU A 8 -4.11 -50.17 32.77
CA GLU A 8 -2.96 -50.88 33.34
C GLU A 8 -1.79 -50.82 32.34
N LYS A 9 -0.62 -50.36 32.80
CA LYS A 9 0.60 -50.34 31.97
C LYS A 9 1.83 -50.50 32.86
N ASN A 10 2.79 -51.33 32.45
CA ASN A 10 4.07 -51.53 33.13
C ASN A 10 3.96 -51.81 34.66
N GLY A 11 2.92 -52.50 35.12
CA GLY A 11 2.73 -52.85 36.54
C GLY A 11 2.04 -51.78 37.41
N TYR A 12 1.65 -50.64 36.84
CA TYR A 12 0.99 -49.54 37.54
C TYR A 12 -0.36 -49.17 36.92
N PHE A 13 -1.25 -48.58 37.72
CA PHE A 13 -2.47 -47.94 37.24
C PHE A 13 -2.17 -46.54 36.67
N TYR A 14 -2.76 -46.22 35.52
CA TYR A 14 -2.76 -44.89 34.91
C TYR A 14 -4.18 -44.35 34.82
N ALA A 15 -4.37 -43.08 35.16
CA ALA A 15 -5.62 -42.37 34.91
C ALA A 15 -5.56 -41.75 33.52
N VAL A 16 -6.44 -42.21 32.61
CA VAL A 16 -6.54 -41.69 31.25
C VAL A 16 -7.74 -40.76 31.18
N LEU A 17 -7.49 -39.46 31.07
CA LEU A 17 -8.52 -38.44 30.93
C LEU A 17 -8.70 -38.07 29.46
N SER A 18 -9.93 -38.13 28.96
CA SER A 18 -10.32 -37.69 27.62
C SER A 18 -11.14 -36.41 27.70
N TYR A 19 -10.70 -35.41 26.95
CA TYR A 19 -11.35 -34.09 26.86
C TYR A 19 -11.38 -33.61 25.41
N LYS A 20 -12.21 -32.61 25.11
CA LYS A 20 -12.21 -31.93 23.83
C LYS A 20 -11.36 -30.67 23.94
N ASP A 21 -10.53 -30.41 22.93
CA ASP A 21 -9.86 -29.13 22.78
C ASP A 21 -10.84 -28.04 22.30
N ALA A 22 -10.36 -26.78 22.24
CA ALA A 22 -11.14 -25.63 21.79
C ALA A 22 -11.66 -25.78 20.34
N GLN A 23 -11.03 -26.63 19.52
CA GLN A 23 -11.41 -26.93 18.14
C GLN A 23 -12.36 -28.13 18.04
N GLY A 24 -12.79 -28.70 19.18
CA GLY A 24 -13.73 -29.81 19.26
C GLY A 24 -13.14 -31.21 19.01
N LYS A 25 -11.82 -31.31 18.81
CA LYS A 25 -11.10 -32.59 18.62
C LYS A 25 -10.81 -33.23 19.98
N ARG A 26 -10.97 -34.57 20.06
CA ARG A 26 -10.71 -35.31 21.30
C ARG A 26 -9.22 -35.50 21.51
N LYS A 27 -8.74 -35.12 22.70
CA LYS A 27 -7.39 -35.39 23.20
C LYS A 27 -7.46 -36.27 24.45
N THR A 28 -6.37 -36.98 24.73
CA THR A 28 -6.23 -37.85 25.91
C THR A 28 -4.96 -37.53 26.66
N LYS A 29 -5.05 -37.35 27.98
CA LYS A 29 -3.90 -37.16 28.87
C LYS A 29 -3.77 -38.37 29.78
N TRP A 30 -2.55 -38.87 29.88
CA TRP A 30 -2.17 -39.98 30.75
C TRP A 30 -1.53 -39.42 32.02
N ILE A 31 -2.11 -39.73 33.18
CA ILE A 31 -1.59 -39.32 34.48
C ILE A 31 -1.18 -40.59 35.24
N PRO A 32 0.11 -40.75 35.60
CA PRO A 32 0.54 -41.89 36.40
C PRO A 32 -0.05 -41.78 37.80
N THR A 33 -0.73 -42.82 38.27
CA THR A 33 -1.31 -42.81 39.64
C THR A 33 -0.28 -43.16 40.72
N GLY A 34 0.84 -43.78 40.33
CA GLY A 34 1.86 -44.30 41.26
C GLY A 34 1.45 -45.58 42.01
N TYR A 35 0.23 -46.09 41.80
CA TYR A 35 -0.27 -47.31 42.46
C TYR A 35 0.00 -48.57 41.64
N LEU A 36 0.54 -49.61 42.30
CA LEU A 36 0.73 -50.95 41.74
C LEU A 36 -0.61 -51.65 41.49
N ILE A 37 -0.67 -52.49 40.46
CA ILE A 37 -1.91 -53.21 40.05
C ILE A 37 -2.47 -54.10 41.18
N ARG A 38 -1.59 -54.75 41.97
CA ARG A 38 -2.02 -55.61 43.10
C ARG A 38 -2.56 -54.79 44.27
N GLY A 39 -3.86 -54.96 44.55
CA GLY A 39 -4.50 -54.53 45.80
C GLY A 39 -4.90 -53.04 45.91
N ASN A 40 -4.53 -52.19 44.94
CA ASN A 40 -4.76 -50.74 45.04
C ASN A 40 -5.85 -50.18 44.10
N LYS A 41 -6.70 -51.04 43.52
CA LYS A 41 -7.76 -50.63 42.57
C LYS A 41 -8.66 -49.52 43.12
N LYS A 42 -9.11 -49.63 44.37
CA LYS A 42 -9.97 -48.63 45.03
C LYS A 42 -9.29 -47.27 45.21
N LYS A 43 -7.98 -47.26 45.46
CA LYS A 43 -7.18 -46.02 45.59
C LYS A 43 -6.94 -45.37 44.22
N ALA A 44 -6.72 -46.18 43.18
CA ALA A 44 -6.60 -45.69 41.81
C ALA A 44 -7.92 -45.10 41.29
N GLU A 45 -9.07 -45.67 41.65
CA GLU A 45 -10.39 -45.12 41.30
C GLU A 45 -10.68 -43.79 42.00
N ALA A 46 -10.33 -43.67 43.29
CA ALA A 46 -10.43 -42.40 44.02
C ALA A 46 -9.53 -41.32 43.39
N PHE A 47 -8.30 -41.68 43.02
CA PHE A 47 -7.38 -40.78 42.30
C PHE A 47 -7.95 -40.36 40.94
N LEU A 48 -8.55 -41.27 40.17
CA LEU A 48 -9.21 -40.92 38.91
C LEU A 48 -10.36 -39.93 39.13
N MET A 49 -11.16 -40.11 40.18
CA MET A 49 -12.30 -39.24 40.49
C MET A 49 -11.84 -37.83 40.91
N GLU A 50 -10.81 -37.75 41.75
CA GLU A 50 -10.15 -36.50 42.12
C GLU A 50 -9.57 -35.80 40.90
N GLN A 51 -8.84 -36.52 40.03
CA GLN A 51 -8.31 -35.95 38.81
C GLN A 51 -9.43 -35.48 37.86
N ARG A 52 -10.59 -36.15 37.78
CA ARG A 52 -11.72 -35.66 36.97
C ARG A 52 -12.32 -34.35 37.50
N GLN A 53 -12.29 -34.11 38.81
CA GLN A 53 -12.78 -32.88 39.43
C GLN A 53 -11.75 -31.74 39.36
N THR A 54 -10.47 -32.06 39.55
CA THR A 54 -9.37 -31.10 39.65
C THR A 54 -8.72 -30.80 38.29
N PHE A 55 -9.00 -31.58 37.25
CA PHE A 55 -8.40 -31.38 35.93
C PHE A 55 -8.86 -30.07 35.29
N GLN A 56 -7.99 -29.08 35.38
CA GLN A 56 -8.02 -27.89 34.56
C GLN A 56 -7.42 -28.23 33.19
N LEU A 57 -8.09 -27.78 32.13
CA LEU A 57 -7.59 -27.91 30.76
C LEU A 57 -6.18 -27.27 30.69
N PRO A 58 -5.20 -27.88 30.02
CA PRO A 58 -3.87 -27.29 29.84
C PRO A 58 -3.97 -25.88 29.24
N ALA A 59 -3.08 -24.96 29.63
CA ALA A 59 -3.07 -23.57 29.15
C ALA A 59 -3.04 -23.42 27.61
N GLU A 60 -2.49 -24.43 26.91
CA GLU A 60 -2.47 -24.52 25.44
C GLU A 60 -3.83 -24.91 24.82
N ASP A 61 -4.74 -25.51 25.60
CA ASP A 61 -6.07 -25.99 25.20
C ASP A 61 -7.21 -25.15 25.82
N THR A 62 -6.96 -24.40 26.91
CA THR A 62 -7.82 -23.26 27.31
C THR A 62 -7.56 -22.14 26.34
N GLU A 63 -8.62 -21.65 25.69
CA GLU A 63 -8.62 -20.49 24.81
C GLU A 63 -7.52 -19.47 25.19
N ALA A 64 -6.37 -19.56 24.50
CA ALA A 64 -5.67 -18.36 24.14
C ALA A 64 -6.70 -17.58 23.33
N VAL A 65 -7.32 -16.60 23.96
CA VAL A 65 -7.91 -15.47 23.27
C VAL A 65 -6.75 -14.90 22.46
N GLU A 66 -6.55 -15.43 21.25
CA GLU A 66 -5.93 -14.69 20.18
C GLU A 66 -6.79 -13.45 20.08
N LYS A 67 -6.34 -12.37 20.73
CA LYS A 67 -6.57 -11.05 20.20
C LYS A 67 -5.89 -11.04 18.84
N GLY A 68 -6.55 -11.63 17.85
CA GLY A 68 -6.12 -11.58 16.47
C GLY A 68 -5.89 -10.11 16.17
N GLU A 69 -4.75 -9.80 15.57
CA GLU A 69 -4.41 -8.44 15.17
C GLU A 69 -5.61 -7.83 14.43
N LEU A 70 -6.06 -6.64 14.84
CA LEU A 70 -7.13 -5.94 14.13
C LEU A 70 -6.69 -5.76 12.68
N PHE A 71 -7.60 -5.97 11.73
CA PHE A 71 -7.25 -5.81 10.33
C PHE A 71 -6.75 -4.39 10.02
N ALA A 72 -7.27 -3.39 10.73
CA ALA A 72 -6.79 -2.01 10.69
C ALA A 72 -5.31 -1.89 11.08
N ASP A 73 -4.89 -2.53 12.16
CA ASP A 73 -3.51 -2.47 12.68
C ASP A 73 -2.56 -3.27 11.77
N TYR A 74 -3.03 -4.40 11.24
CA TYR A 74 -2.35 -5.17 10.20
C TYR A 74 -2.04 -4.30 8.98
N LEU A 75 -3.01 -3.54 8.47
CA LEU A 75 -2.82 -2.67 7.30
C LEU A 75 -1.75 -1.61 7.55
N GLU A 76 -1.74 -1.00 8.73
CA GLU A 76 -0.74 -0.01 9.13
C GLU A 76 0.67 -0.63 9.21
N ARG A 77 0.80 -1.83 9.78
CA ARG A 77 2.06 -2.58 9.82
C ARG A 77 2.52 -2.98 8.43
N TRP A 78 1.63 -3.54 7.62
CA TRP A 78 1.92 -3.97 6.26
C TRP A 78 2.41 -2.81 5.40
N LEU A 79 1.81 -1.62 5.50
CA LEU A 79 2.23 -0.45 4.72
C LEU A 79 3.68 -0.05 5.02
N LYS A 80 4.12 -0.16 6.29
CA LYS A 80 5.51 0.11 6.69
C LYS A 80 6.48 -0.87 6.02
N ILE A 81 6.11 -2.15 5.96
CA ILE A 81 6.90 -3.19 5.29
C ILE A 81 6.93 -2.94 3.78
N ALA A 82 5.76 -2.66 3.19
CA ALA A 82 5.62 -2.44 1.75
C ALA A 82 6.39 -1.22 1.24
N LYS A 83 6.67 -0.23 2.12
CA LYS A 83 7.42 1.00 1.79
C LYS A 83 8.76 0.74 1.09
N SER A 84 9.47 -0.33 1.45
CA SER A 84 10.76 -0.68 0.83
C SER A 84 10.62 -1.23 -0.59
N THR A 85 9.47 -1.82 -0.90
CA THR A 85 9.25 -2.58 -2.15
C THR A 85 8.44 -1.80 -3.18
N ILE A 86 7.67 -0.79 -2.76
CA ILE A 86 6.79 0.00 -3.65
C ILE A 86 7.39 1.36 -3.98
N ALA A 87 7.02 1.90 -5.14
CA ALA A 87 7.38 3.26 -5.50
C ALA A 87 6.81 4.26 -4.47
N ILE A 88 7.59 5.29 -4.15
CA ILE A 88 7.22 6.31 -3.16
C ILE A 88 5.85 6.96 -3.47
N THR A 89 5.52 7.17 -4.75
CA THR A 89 4.19 7.67 -5.15
C THR A 89 3.05 6.71 -4.82
N THR A 90 3.28 5.42 -5.04
CA THR A 90 2.34 4.35 -4.67
C THR A 90 2.17 4.31 -3.15
N TYR A 91 3.27 4.40 -2.40
CA TYR A 91 3.23 4.50 -0.94
C TYR A 91 2.41 5.71 -0.48
N SER A 92 2.68 6.90 -1.01
CA SER A 92 1.94 8.13 -0.67
C SER A 92 0.44 7.99 -0.93
N SER A 93 0.08 7.38 -2.07
CA SER A 93 -1.33 7.11 -2.42
C SER A 93 -1.97 6.10 -1.46
N TYR A 94 -1.26 5.02 -1.11
CA TYR A 94 -1.74 4.02 -0.17
C TYR A 94 -1.91 4.59 1.25
N ASP A 95 -0.92 5.34 1.73
CA ASP A 95 -0.98 6.04 3.03
C ASP A 95 -2.19 6.97 3.12
N GLY A 96 -2.45 7.75 2.07
CA GLY A 96 -3.61 8.64 1.99
C GLY A 96 -4.94 7.89 2.03
N MET A 97 -5.09 6.81 1.26
CA MET A 97 -6.31 6.00 1.24
C MET A 97 -6.53 5.26 2.57
N MET A 98 -5.46 4.74 3.17
CA MET A 98 -5.50 4.06 4.46
C MET A 98 -5.96 5.00 5.56
N LYS A 99 -5.27 6.12 5.76
CA LYS A 99 -5.56 7.07 6.84
C LYS A 99 -6.92 7.71 6.74
N SER A 100 -7.36 8.05 5.53
CA SER A 100 -8.61 8.80 5.34
C SER A 100 -9.87 7.94 5.37
N THR A 101 -9.79 6.69 4.90
CA THR A 101 -11.00 5.91 4.57
C THR A 101 -10.92 4.47 5.07
N ILE A 102 -9.88 3.71 4.69
CA ILE A 102 -9.85 2.25 4.92
C ILE A 102 -9.65 1.92 6.41
N VAL A 103 -8.61 2.47 7.04
CA VAL A 103 -8.30 2.19 8.46
C VAL A 103 -9.42 2.65 9.39
N PRO A 104 -9.98 3.87 9.27
CA PRO A 104 -11.10 4.31 10.10
C PRO A 104 -12.31 3.38 10.03
N TRP A 105 -12.65 2.88 8.84
CA TRP A 105 -13.76 1.95 8.65
C TRP A 105 -13.53 0.64 9.40
N PHE A 106 -12.43 -0.06 9.11
CA PHE A 106 -12.17 -1.38 9.72
C PHE A 106 -11.84 -1.30 11.20
N ARG A 107 -11.33 -0.16 11.68
CA ARG A 107 -11.15 0.10 13.11
C ARG A 107 -12.49 0.27 13.83
N LYS A 108 -13.48 0.92 13.20
CA LYS A 108 -14.85 1.03 13.73
C LYS A 108 -15.55 -0.33 13.76
N THR A 109 -15.37 -1.16 12.73
CA THR A 109 -15.97 -2.50 12.70
C THR A 109 -15.28 -3.47 13.68
N GLY A 110 -14.00 -3.25 14.01
CA GLY A 110 -13.28 -4.05 14.99
C GLY A 110 -12.96 -5.48 14.55
N VAL A 111 -12.93 -5.73 13.24
CA VAL A 111 -12.66 -7.06 12.69
C VAL A 111 -11.17 -7.41 12.81
N THR A 112 -10.87 -8.65 13.17
CA THR A 112 -9.50 -9.17 13.16
C THR A 112 -9.11 -9.66 11.78
N ILE A 113 -7.82 -9.71 11.47
CA ILE A 113 -7.33 -10.23 10.18
C ILE A 113 -7.82 -11.67 9.92
N THR A 114 -7.82 -12.52 10.95
CA THR A 114 -8.22 -13.94 10.86
C THR A 114 -9.72 -14.15 10.69
N LYS A 115 -10.54 -13.20 11.16
CA LYS A 115 -12.01 -13.26 11.06
C LYS A 115 -12.55 -12.43 9.90
N LEU A 116 -11.70 -11.74 9.14
CA LEU A 116 -12.12 -10.92 8.01
C LEU A 116 -12.76 -11.79 6.93
N THR A 117 -14.03 -11.52 6.64
CA THR A 117 -14.80 -12.24 5.61
C THR A 117 -14.86 -11.45 4.30
N ALA A 118 -15.28 -12.13 3.23
CA ALA A 118 -15.58 -11.46 1.97
C ALA A 118 -16.73 -10.45 2.11
N GLN A 119 -17.70 -10.73 2.99
CA GLN A 119 -18.84 -9.85 3.24
C GLN A 119 -18.40 -8.53 3.87
N ASP A 120 -17.49 -8.56 4.85
CA ASP A 120 -16.96 -7.33 5.49
C ASP A 120 -16.32 -6.37 4.46
N ILE A 121 -15.62 -6.95 3.47
CA ILE A 121 -14.99 -6.21 2.38
C ILE A 121 -16.05 -5.69 1.40
N GLN A 122 -17.06 -6.50 1.07
CA GLN A 122 -18.17 -6.11 0.20
C GLN A 122 -19.01 -4.98 0.81
N ASP A 123 -19.27 -5.01 2.12
CA ASP A 123 -19.99 -3.97 2.84
C ASP A 123 -19.21 -2.65 2.81
N PHE A 124 -17.89 -2.71 3.00
CA PHE A 124 -17.02 -1.56 2.80
C PHE A 124 -17.13 -1.00 1.38
N TYR A 125 -17.05 -1.84 0.34
CA TYR A 125 -17.16 -1.38 -1.04
C TYR A 125 -18.51 -0.76 -1.34
N THR A 126 -19.59 -1.36 -0.86
CA THR A 126 -20.96 -0.86 -1.04
C THR A 126 -21.11 0.52 -0.41
N ALA A 127 -20.62 0.70 0.82
CA ALA A 127 -20.62 2.00 1.48
C ALA A 127 -19.77 3.05 0.75
N GLN A 128 -18.62 2.66 0.18
CA GLN A 128 -17.78 3.59 -0.58
C GLN A 128 -18.35 3.91 -1.96
N LEU A 129 -19.04 2.98 -2.63
CA LEU A 129 -19.68 3.24 -3.93
C LEU A 129 -20.78 4.30 -3.83
N ALA A 130 -21.43 4.45 -2.67
CA ALA A 130 -22.38 5.53 -2.42
C ALA A 130 -21.71 6.92 -2.27
N ARG A 131 -20.39 6.98 -2.02
CA ARG A 131 -19.65 8.21 -1.71
C ARG A 131 -18.66 8.63 -2.80
N VAL A 132 -18.00 7.67 -3.45
CA VAL A 132 -16.90 7.91 -4.39
C VAL A 132 -17.12 7.16 -5.70
N LYS A 133 -16.42 7.62 -6.76
CA LYS A 133 -16.44 6.95 -8.07
C LYS A 133 -15.91 5.51 -7.97
N SER A 134 -16.42 4.61 -8.81
CA SER A 134 -16.01 3.21 -8.87
C SER A 134 -14.49 3.02 -9.01
N ASN A 135 -13.81 3.92 -9.73
CA ASN A 135 -12.36 3.87 -9.89
C ASN A 135 -11.61 4.04 -8.55
N THR A 136 -12.15 4.82 -7.62
CA THR A 136 -11.59 4.97 -6.27
C THR A 136 -11.74 3.67 -5.48
N VAL A 137 -12.91 3.02 -5.55
CA VAL A 137 -13.15 1.73 -4.87
C VAL A 137 -12.28 0.62 -5.46
N ILE A 138 -12.03 0.64 -6.77
CA ILE A 138 -11.04 -0.22 -7.43
C ILE A 138 -9.65 -0.04 -6.82
N HIS A 139 -9.23 1.18 -6.50
CA HIS A 139 -7.94 1.43 -5.85
C HIS A 139 -7.93 0.94 -4.40
N TYR A 140 -9.02 1.08 -3.66
CA TYR A 140 -9.16 0.48 -2.33
C TYR A 140 -9.05 -1.05 -2.39
N HIS A 141 -9.72 -1.67 -3.35
CA HIS A 141 -9.65 -3.11 -3.57
C HIS A 141 -8.22 -3.56 -3.90
N ALA A 142 -7.54 -2.89 -4.82
CA ALA A 142 -6.16 -3.24 -5.17
C ALA A 142 -5.20 -3.16 -3.96
N LEU A 143 -5.41 -2.20 -3.05
CA LEU A 143 -4.63 -2.06 -1.83
C LEU A 143 -4.94 -3.20 -0.85
N ILE A 144 -6.22 -3.40 -0.52
CA ILE A 144 -6.68 -4.44 0.42
C ILE A 144 -6.26 -5.83 -0.06
N HIS A 145 -6.50 -6.12 -1.34
CA HIS A 145 -6.10 -7.39 -1.97
C HIS A 145 -4.60 -7.62 -1.86
N ARG A 146 -3.78 -6.60 -2.15
CA ARG A 146 -2.32 -6.71 -2.05
C ARG A 146 -1.84 -6.94 -0.62
N ALA A 147 -2.47 -6.29 0.35
CA ALA A 147 -2.18 -6.49 1.76
C ALA A 147 -2.53 -7.91 2.21
N LEU A 148 -3.72 -8.42 1.86
CA LEU A 148 -4.14 -9.77 2.21
C LEU A 148 -3.33 -10.85 1.48
N LYS A 149 -2.93 -10.59 0.23
CA LYS A 149 -1.99 -11.46 -0.50
C LYS A 149 -0.64 -11.58 0.20
N TYR A 150 -0.17 -10.51 0.85
CA TYR A 150 1.02 -10.58 1.69
C TYR A 150 0.80 -11.45 2.93
N ALA A 151 -0.35 -11.31 3.61
CA ALA A 151 -0.71 -12.14 4.76
C ALA A 151 -0.73 -13.63 4.41
N VAL A 152 -1.27 -13.98 3.23
CA VAL A 152 -1.23 -15.36 2.71
C VAL A 152 0.20 -15.82 2.45
N LYS A 153 1.03 -14.97 1.83
CA LYS A 153 2.44 -15.29 1.57
C LYS A 153 3.25 -15.53 2.85
N THR A 154 2.85 -14.91 3.96
CA THR A 154 3.51 -15.05 5.27
C THR A 154 2.76 -16.00 6.21
N ASP A 155 1.91 -16.88 5.67
CA ASP A 155 1.15 -17.90 6.41
C ASP A 155 0.25 -17.36 7.54
N GLN A 156 -0.08 -16.07 7.53
CA GLN A 156 -1.03 -15.45 8.47
C GLN A 156 -2.49 -15.74 8.08
N LEU A 157 -2.73 -16.03 6.80
CA LEU A 157 -4.02 -16.44 6.25
C LEU A 157 -3.81 -17.62 5.31
N SER A 158 -4.73 -18.57 5.30
CA SER A 158 -4.71 -19.67 4.32
C SER A 158 -5.19 -19.24 2.94
N VAL A 159 -6.14 -18.30 2.90
CA VAL A 159 -6.76 -17.79 1.67
C VAL A 159 -6.98 -16.28 1.78
N ASN A 160 -6.95 -15.60 0.65
CA ASN A 160 -7.24 -14.17 0.60
C ASN A 160 -8.76 -13.95 0.47
N PRO A 161 -9.44 -13.37 1.49
CA PRO A 161 -10.89 -13.16 1.42
C PRO A 161 -11.31 -12.20 0.30
N ALA A 162 -10.42 -11.31 -0.15
CA ALA A 162 -10.70 -10.38 -1.25
C ALA A 162 -10.79 -11.07 -2.62
N ASP A 163 -10.34 -12.31 -2.76
CA ASP A 163 -10.50 -13.09 -4.01
C ASP A 163 -11.95 -13.53 -4.23
N LYS A 164 -12.77 -13.53 -3.18
CA LYS A 164 -14.20 -13.90 -3.21
C LYS A 164 -15.13 -12.70 -3.38
N VAL A 165 -14.57 -11.50 -3.56
CA VAL A 165 -15.32 -10.24 -3.63
C VAL A 165 -15.36 -9.75 -5.05
N ASP A 166 -16.54 -9.36 -5.53
CA ASP A 166 -16.69 -8.78 -6.84
C ASP A 166 -16.05 -7.39 -6.91
N ARG A 167 -15.04 -7.27 -7.76
CA ARG A 167 -14.38 -5.99 -8.01
C ARG A 167 -15.37 -5.02 -8.69
N PRO A 168 -15.49 -3.77 -8.20
CA PRO A 168 -16.31 -2.76 -8.87
C PRO A 168 -15.90 -2.56 -10.33
N ARG A 169 -16.88 -2.44 -11.22
CA ARG A 169 -16.62 -2.19 -12.64
C ARG A 169 -16.14 -0.75 -12.85
N LYS A 170 -15.16 -0.60 -13.74
CA LYS A 170 -14.68 0.72 -14.13
C LYS A 170 -15.71 1.35 -15.06
N ASN A 171 -16.17 2.56 -14.72
CA ASN A 171 -17.03 3.32 -15.63
C ASN A 171 -16.24 3.66 -16.90
N GLY A 172 -16.92 3.65 -18.05
CA GLY A 172 -16.36 4.17 -19.29
C GLY A 172 -15.99 5.64 -19.10
N PHE A 173 -14.78 6.00 -19.48
CA PHE A 173 -14.36 7.40 -19.57
C PHE A 173 -14.06 7.69 -21.04
N GLN A 174 -14.82 8.60 -21.63
CA GLN A 174 -14.50 9.16 -22.93
C GLN A 174 -13.66 10.42 -22.72
N PRO A 175 -12.37 10.42 -23.07
CA PRO A 175 -11.57 11.63 -23.00
C PRO A 175 -12.06 12.64 -24.05
N ALA A 176 -12.29 13.87 -23.60
CA ALA A 176 -12.38 15.01 -24.50
C ALA A 176 -10.96 15.49 -24.83
N PHE A 177 -10.73 15.84 -26.09
CA PHE A 177 -9.46 16.38 -26.56
C PHE A 177 -9.69 17.79 -27.08
N TYR A 178 -8.69 18.64 -26.90
CA TYR A 178 -8.74 19.99 -27.45
C TYR A 178 -8.63 19.94 -28.98
N ASP A 179 -9.47 20.72 -29.64
CA ASP A 179 -9.27 21.03 -31.06
C ASP A 179 -8.16 22.08 -31.25
N LYS A 180 -7.89 22.42 -32.50
CA LYS A 180 -6.85 23.39 -32.86
C LYS A 180 -7.10 24.77 -32.26
N ASP A 181 -8.33 25.25 -32.29
CA ASP A 181 -8.68 26.59 -31.85
C ASP A 181 -8.66 26.69 -30.33
N GLU A 182 -9.12 25.65 -29.64
CA GLU A 182 -9.03 25.52 -28.19
C GLU A 182 -7.57 25.46 -27.70
N ILE A 183 -6.68 24.75 -28.41
CA ILE A 183 -5.24 24.76 -28.09
C ILE A 183 -4.67 26.17 -28.24
N ASN A 184 -5.01 26.88 -29.32
CA ASN A 184 -4.52 28.25 -29.53
C ASN A 184 -5.00 29.20 -28.43
N GLN A 185 -6.26 29.07 -28.00
CA GLN A 185 -6.80 29.84 -26.87
C GLN A 185 -6.06 29.50 -25.58
N LEU A 186 -5.84 28.22 -25.28
CA LEU A 186 -5.09 27.78 -24.10
C LEU A 186 -3.67 28.38 -24.09
N LEU A 187 -2.95 28.30 -25.21
CA LEU A 187 -1.60 28.86 -25.35
C LEU A 187 -1.57 30.38 -25.19
N ALA A 188 -2.60 31.08 -25.67
CA ALA A 188 -2.73 32.52 -25.47
C ALA A 188 -2.95 32.87 -23.99
N CYS A 189 -3.77 32.10 -23.27
CA CYS A 189 -4.05 32.31 -21.85
C CYS A 189 -2.84 32.09 -20.94
N VAL A 190 -1.96 31.15 -21.28
CA VAL A 190 -0.78 30.84 -20.45
C VAL A 190 0.45 31.67 -20.81
N LYS A 191 0.38 32.49 -21.86
CA LYS A 191 1.50 33.31 -22.32
C LYS A 191 1.98 34.28 -21.22
N GLY A 192 3.30 34.33 -20.99
CA GLY A 192 3.95 35.11 -19.94
C GLY A 192 3.85 34.52 -18.54
N THR A 193 3.17 33.38 -18.37
CA THR A 193 3.04 32.73 -17.06
C THR A 193 4.13 31.68 -16.83
N LEU A 194 4.37 31.31 -15.58
CA LEU A 194 5.34 30.26 -15.21
C LEU A 194 5.02 28.88 -15.83
N ILE A 195 3.77 28.65 -16.24
CA ILE A 195 3.32 27.37 -16.81
C ILE A 195 3.29 27.37 -18.34
N GLU A 196 3.66 28.49 -18.98
CA GLU A 196 3.66 28.62 -20.44
C GLU A 196 4.47 27.49 -21.11
N THR A 197 5.75 27.37 -20.74
CA THR A 197 6.67 26.40 -21.37
C THR A 197 6.21 24.95 -21.14
N PRO A 198 5.85 24.52 -19.91
CA PRO A 198 5.31 23.17 -19.70
C PRO A 198 4.03 22.87 -20.50
N VAL A 199 3.10 23.82 -20.59
CA VAL A 199 1.84 23.64 -21.33
C VAL A 199 2.12 23.56 -22.83
N MET A 200 2.96 24.45 -23.36
CA MET A 200 3.35 24.44 -24.77
C MET A 200 4.05 23.13 -25.15
N LEU A 201 5.01 22.66 -24.36
CA LEU A 201 5.70 21.39 -24.63
C LEU A 201 4.75 20.19 -24.53
N ALA A 202 3.80 20.21 -23.59
CA ALA A 202 2.78 19.17 -23.49
C ALA A 202 1.84 19.14 -24.71
N ALA A 203 1.42 20.31 -25.20
CA ALA A 203 0.56 20.43 -26.38
C ALA A 203 1.27 19.93 -27.65
N PHE A 204 2.56 20.24 -27.83
CA PHE A 204 3.31 19.87 -29.04
C PHE A 204 3.81 18.43 -29.05
N TYR A 205 4.29 17.91 -27.92
CA TYR A 205 4.95 16.59 -27.86
C TYR A 205 4.18 15.54 -27.06
N GLY A 206 2.99 15.88 -26.54
CA GLY A 206 2.20 14.98 -25.71
C GLY A 206 2.93 14.58 -24.41
N LEU A 207 3.77 15.47 -23.87
CA LEU A 207 4.51 15.19 -22.65
C LEU A 207 3.56 15.01 -21.46
N ARG A 208 3.80 13.99 -20.65
CA ARG A 208 3.11 13.87 -19.36
C ARG A 208 3.53 15.03 -18.47
N ARG A 209 2.65 15.52 -17.59
CA ARG A 209 2.95 16.63 -16.67
C ARG A 209 4.29 16.47 -15.94
N SER A 210 4.60 15.27 -15.45
CA SER A 210 5.87 14.99 -14.77
C SER A 210 7.10 15.05 -15.68
N GLU A 211 6.93 14.75 -16.97
CA GLU A 211 8.00 14.84 -17.98
C GLU A 211 8.22 16.31 -18.38
N ALA A 212 7.13 17.07 -18.60
CA ALA A 212 7.21 18.49 -18.96
C ALA A 212 7.90 19.33 -17.87
N VAL A 213 7.54 19.11 -16.60
CA VAL A 213 8.17 19.80 -15.46
C VAL A 213 9.57 19.24 -15.15
N GLY A 214 9.85 18.00 -15.56
CA GLY A 214 11.15 17.36 -15.36
C GLY A 214 12.18 17.64 -16.45
N LEU A 215 11.80 18.35 -17.51
CA LEU A 215 12.70 18.65 -18.63
C LEU A 215 13.84 19.57 -18.18
N ARG A 216 15.05 19.27 -18.65
CA ARG A 216 16.29 19.99 -18.35
C ARG A 216 16.93 20.49 -19.64
N TRP A 217 17.82 21.48 -19.54
CA TRP A 217 18.52 22.02 -20.72
C TRP A 217 19.45 21.00 -21.39
N ASP A 218 20.04 20.09 -20.62
CA ASP A 218 20.88 18.98 -21.11
C ASP A 218 20.11 17.95 -21.97
N ALA A 219 18.77 17.98 -21.91
CA ALA A 219 17.91 17.15 -22.72
C ALA A 219 17.69 17.69 -24.14
N ILE A 220 18.08 18.94 -24.42
CA ILE A 220 17.83 19.60 -25.70
C ILE A 220 19.13 19.69 -26.49
N ASP A 221 19.18 19.01 -27.64
CA ASP A 221 20.29 19.08 -28.58
C ASP A 221 19.90 19.99 -29.76
N PHE A 222 20.43 21.21 -29.76
CA PHE A 222 20.18 22.20 -30.84
C PHE A 222 20.98 21.93 -32.12
N GLN A 223 22.04 21.10 -32.06
CA GLN A 223 22.83 20.72 -33.23
C GLN A 223 22.10 19.63 -34.02
N GLN A 224 21.66 18.59 -33.32
CA GLN A 224 20.91 17.48 -33.90
C GLN A 224 19.41 17.76 -34.00
N ASN A 225 18.94 18.90 -33.47
CA ASN A 225 17.53 19.27 -33.36
C ASN A 225 16.70 18.15 -32.73
N THR A 226 17.06 17.73 -31.51
CA THR A 226 16.33 16.71 -30.77
C THR A 226 16.05 17.12 -29.31
N ILE A 227 15.01 16.51 -28.74
CA ILE A 227 14.65 16.61 -27.32
C ILE A 227 14.54 15.21 -26.73
N THR A 228 15.29 14.95 -25.65
CA THR A 228 15.34 13.62 -25.01
C THR A 228 14.58 13.62 -23.69
N ILE A 229 13.46 12.91 -23.65
CA ILE A 229 12.65 12.76 -22.43
C ILE A 229 13.23 11.63 -21.60
N GLN A 230 13.92 11.98 -20.51
CA GLN A 230 14.59 11.01 -19.63
C GLN A 230 14.47 11.34 -18.13
N HIS A 231 13.85 12.47 -17.78
CA HIS A 231 13.73 12.95 -16.41
C HIS A 231 12.26 13.23 -16.09
N THR A 232 11.85 12.91 -14.86
CA THR A 232 10.51 13.19 -14.36
C THR A 232 10.57 13.82 -12.97
N VAL A 233 9.69 14.78 -12.74
CA VAL A 233 9.48 15.41 -11.44
C VAL A 233 8.04 15.19 -11.00
N ILE A 234 7.87 14.74 -9.76
CA ILE A 234 6.58 14.44 -9.16
C ILE A 234 6.54 15.07 -7.76
N ALA A 235 5.36 15.55 -7.36
CA ALA A 235 5.11 15.99 -6.00
C ALA A 235 4.18 14.99 -5.32
N CYS A 236 4.50 14.59 -4.09
CA CYS A 236 3.64 13.74 -3.27
C CYS A 236 3.69 14.14 -1.80
N ARG A 237 2.65 13.78 -1.05
CA ARG A 237 2.64 13.98 0.41
C ARG A 237 3.20 12.74 1.10
N LEU A 238 4.24 12.92 1.90
CA LEU A 238 4.84 11.86 2.72
C LEU A 238 4.83 12.33 4.16
N ASN A 239 4.25 11.53 5.05
CA ASN A 239 4.16 11.86 6.48
C ASN A 239 3.55 13.26 6.75
N GLY A 240 2.58 13.68 5.94
CA GLY A 240 1.95 15.00 6.04
C GLY A 240 2.74 16.16 5.42
N LYS A 241 3.96 15.92 4.93
CA LYS A 241 4.81 16.94 4.28
C LYS A 241 4.73 16.81 2.76
N TYR A 242 4.74 17.95 2.07
CA TYR A 242 4.89 17.97 0.62
C TYR A 242 6.36 17.76 0.26
N GLU A 243 6.63 16.74 -0.55
CA GLU A 243 7.97 16.45 -1.05
C GLU A 243 7.96 16.39 -2.58
N VAL A 244 8.98 17.02 -3.17
CA VAL A 244 9.25 16.99 -4.61
C VAL A 244 10.32 15.94 -4.86
N ILE A 245 10.01 14.97 -5.71
CA ILE A 245 10.90 13.86 -6.04
C ILE A 245 11.23 13.96 -7.51
N ALA A 246 12.52 14.20 -7.81
CA ALA A 246 13.06 14.14 -9.15
C ALA A 246 13.68 12.75 -9.38
N ARG A 247 13.42 12.16 -10.54
CA ARG A 247 13.98 10.87 -10.94
C ARG A 247 14.24 10.83 -12.43
N ASP A 248 15.35 10.20 -12.77
CA ASP A 248 15.63 9.77 -14.12
C ASP A 248 14.69 8.59 -14.41
N THR A 249 14.00 8.62 -15.54
CA THR A 249 13.03 7.59 -15.91
C THR A 249 13.79 6.30 -16.22
N THR A 250 14.03 5.48 -15.20
CA THR A 250 14.82 4.25 -15.27
C THR A 250 13.97 2.98 -15.36
N LYS A 251 12.63 3.07 -15.32
CA LYS A 251 11.82 1.85 -15.14
C LYS A 251 11.84 0.92 -16.37
N THR A 252 12.00 1.44 -17.59
CA THR A 252 12.21 0.65 -18.81
C THR A 252 12.98 1.46 -19.86
N LYS A 253 13.86 0.81 -20.66
CA LYS A 253 14.52 1.46 -21.81
C LYS A 253 13.52 2.13 -22.78
N SER A 254 12.29 1.63 -22.82
CA SER A 254 11.19 2.18 -23.63
C SER A 254 10.60 3.51 -23.13
N SER A 255 10.85 3.93 -21.88
CA SER A 255 10.33 5.21 -21.38
C SER A 255 11.20 6.40 -21.77
N ARG A 256 12.51 6.14 -22.00
CA ARG A 256 13.44 7.13 -22.55
C ARG A 256 13.20 7.23 -24.04
N ARG A 257 12.84 8.42 -24.52
CA ARG A 257 12.56 8.66 -25.93
C ARG A 257 13.16 9.98 -26.38
N THR A 258 13.67 9.98 -27.60
CA THR A 258 14.16 11.19 -28.26
C THR A 258 13.15 11.56 -29.34
N LEU A 259 12.72 12.83 -29.34
CA LEU A 259 11.78 13.39 -30.29
C LEU A 259 12.49 14.46 -31.13
N PRO A 260 12.05 14.69 -32.39
CA PRO A 260 12.57 15.80 -33.18
C PRO A 260 12.18 17.13 -32.54
N LEU A 261 13.10 18.09 -32.53
CA LEU A 261 12.86 19.44 -32.06
C LEU A 261 12.21 20.26 -33.19
N ALA A 262 10.89 20.42 -33.11
CA ALA A 262 10.13 21.18 -34.09
C ALA A 262 10.62 22.64 -34.17
N ALA A 263 10.73 23.19 -35.39
CA ALA A 263 11.27 24.53 -35.62
C ALA A 263 10.62 25.65 -34.78
N PRO A 264 9.28 25.69 -34.58
CA PRO A 264 8.66 26.68 -33.71
C PRO A 264 9.13 26.57 -32.25
N ILE A 265 9.28 25.35 -31.73
CA ILE A 265 9.77 25.11 -30.37
C ILE A 265 11.25 25.42 -30.26
N ARG A 266 12.07 25.08 -31.26
CA ARG A 266 13.48 25.46 -31.31
C ARG A 266 13.65 26.98 -31.17
N LYS A 267 12.92 27.75 -31.98
CA LYS A 267 12.96 29.21 -31.93
C LYS A 267 12.53 29.74 -30.57
N TYR A 268 11.45 29.19 -30.02
CA TYR A 268 10.97 29.53 -28.68
C TYR A 268 12.06 29.29 -27.62
N LEU A 269 12.60 28.07 -27.55
CA LEU A 269 13.57 27.69 -26.52
C LEU A 269 14.87 28.52 -26.63
N LEU A 270 15.34 28.81 -27.84
CA LEU A 270 16.48 29.71 -28.03
C LEU A 270 16.19 31.10 -27.46
N ASN A 271 15.03 31.69 -27.79
CA ASN A 271 14.63 32.99 -27.25
C ASN A 271 14.53 32.97 -25.71
N THR A 272 14.00 31.88 -25.14
CA THR A 272 13.94 31.69 -23.69
C THR A 272 15.33 31.63 -23.07
N ILE A 273 16.26 30.84 -23.62
CA ILE A 273 17.65 30.77 -23.14
C ILE A 273 18.31 32.15 -23.18
N PHE A 274 18.17 32.89 -24.29
CA PHE A 274 18.76 34.22 -24.42
C PHE A 274 18.16 35.21 -23.43
N ALA A 275 16.85 35.17 -23.19
CA ALA A 275 16.21 36.01 -22.17
C ALA A 275 16.73 35.69 -20.76
N PHE A 276 16.91 34.41 -20.42
CA PHE A 276 17.49 34.01 -19.13
C PHE A 276 18.96 34.44 -19.01
N ALA A 277 19.77 34.24 -20.04
CA ALA A 277 21.17 34.64 -20.06
C ALA A 277 21.33 36.16 -19.97
N CYS A 278 20.48 36.91 -20.69
CA CYS A 278 20.46 38.37 -20.64
C CYS A 278 20.02 38.88 -19.26
N ALA A 279 19.01 38.27 -18.63
CA ALA A 279 18.56 38.62 -17.28
C ALA A 279 19.64 38.36 -16.22
N ILE A 280 20.39 37.26 -16.35
CA ILE A 280 21.53 36.97 -15.47
C ILE A 280 22.65 37.99 -15.72
N CYS A 281 22.92 38.35 -16.97
CA CYS A 281 23.93 39.33 -17.34
C CYS A 281 23.56 40.74 -16.87
N SER A 282 22.30 41.16 -16.94
CA SER A 282 21.84 42.45 -16.42
C SER A 282 21.77 42.49 -14.90
N CYS A 283 21.43 41.38 -14.21
CA CYS A 283 21.57 41.30 -12.75
C CYS A 283 23.03 41.31 -12.28
N LEU A 284 23.95 40.67 -13.01
CA LEU A 284 25.39 40.80 -12.72
C LEU A 284 25.90 42.22 -13.01
N PHE A 285 25.40 42.86 -14.06
CA PHE A 285 25.75 44.24 -14.38
C PHE A 285 25.24 45.23 -13.32
N ASP A 286 23.99 45.08 -12.86
CA ASP A 286 23.45 45.89 -11.75
C ASP A 286 24.16 45.63 -10.42
N PHE A 287 24.61 44.40 -10.16
CA PHE A 287 25.42 44.08 -8.98
C PHE A 287 26.81 44.73 -9.06
N VAL A 288 27.49 44.65 -10.20
CA VAL A 288 28.80 45.27 -10.43
C VAL A 288 28.73 46.80 -10.43
N VAL A 289 27.70 47.39 -11.04
CA VAL A 289 27.49 48.86 -11.07
C VAL A 289 27.12 49.41 -9.69
N ARG A 290 26.32 48.68 -8.89
CA ARG A 290 26.03 49.08 -7.49
C ARG A 290 27.25 48.95 -6.58
N SER A 291 28.16 48.02 -6.83
CA SER A 291 29.43 47.92 -6.09
C SER A 291 30.43 49.04 -6.42
N PHE A 292 30.30 49.70 -7.58
CA PHE A 292 31.17 50.82 -7.97
C PHE A 292 30.65 52.22 -7.56
N HIS A 293 29.42 52.34 -7.07
CA HIS A 293 28.87 53.61 -6.55
C HIS A 293 28.88 53.71 -5.01
N LEU A 294 29.46 52.72 -4.32
CA LEU A 294 29.66 52.70 -2.87
C LEU A 294 31.14 52.57 -2.47
N ALA A 295 32.06 52.86 -3.39
CA ALA A 295 33.51 52.94 -3.14
C ALA A 295 34.00 54.38 -3.34
#